data_AF-A0A9P6T2H2-F1
#
_entry.id   AF-A0A9P6T2H2-F1
#
_cell.length_a   1.000
_cell.length_b   1.000
_cell.length_c   1.000
_cell.angle_alpha   90.00
_cell.angle_beta   90.00
_cell.angle_gamma   90.00
#
_symmetry.space_group_name_H-M   'P 1'
#
loop_
_entity.id
_entity.type
_entity.pdbx_description
1 polymer ?
#
loop_
_entity_poly.entity_id
_entity_poly.type
_entity_poly.pdbx_seq_one_letter_code
_entity_poly.pdbx_strand_id
1 'polypeptide(L)'
;MWNKENEFQAWLMEVKKLNPETIPHNKMKDHFIGFMEDYNTVTMPHEKFYNLTKWEDRQRAIRMGEPLPESTQGSVNLMNDEEMLRMKQRDKRKMNVSSQPQILMTQSQLQELRKVSHERVEADKLRKMGFDTGRKGVRYE
;
A
#
# COMPACT_ATOMS: atom_id res chain seq x y z
N MET A 1 -13.50 19.33 -22.68
CA MET A 1 -13.77 17.96 -22.21
C MET A 1 -14.21 18.06 -20.77
N TRP A 2 -15.38 17.50 -20.41
CA TRP A 2 -15.91 17.67 -19.05
C TRP A 2 -15.30 16.62 -18.11
N ASN A 3 -14.96 16.99 -16.88
CA ASN A 3 -14.30 16.09 -15.91
C ASN A 3 -15.15 14.87 -15.48
N LYS A 4 -16.43 14.84 -15.85
CA LYS A 4 -17.42 13.79 -15.49
C LYS A 4 -18.20 13.24 -16.68
N GLU A 5 -17.63 13.40 -17.87
CA GLU A 5 -18.30 13.02 -19.12
C GLU A 5 -18.56 11.51 -19.19
N ASN A 6 -17.59 10.70 -18.76
CA ASN A 6 -17.69 9.24 -18.79
C ASN A 6 -18.77 8.74 -17.82
N GLU A 7 -18.83 9.30 -16.60
CA GLU A 7 -19.86 8.98 -15.61
C GLU A 7 -21.26 9.35 -16.11
N PHE A 8 -21.39 10.52 -16.74
CA PHE A 8 -22.67 10.98 -17.30
C PHE A 8 -23.14 10.10 -18.47
N GLN A 9 -22.23 9.71 -19.38
CA GLN A 9 -22.55 8.79 -20.48
C GLN A 9 -22.98 7.42 -19.97
N ALA A 10 -22.29 6.87 -18.97
CA ALA A 10 -22.68 5.61 -18.34
C ALA A 10 -24.07 5.70 -17.68
N TRP A 11 -24.38 6.81 -17.01
CA TRP A 11 -25.71 7.04 -16.43
C TRP A 11 -26.81 7.14 -17.48
N LEU A 12 -26.56 7.84 -18.59
CA LEU A 12 -27.51 7.93 -19.71
C LEU A 12 -27.85 6.55 -20.28
N MET A 13 -26.84 5.71 -20.48
CA MET A 13 -27.03 4.37 -21.04
C MET A 13 -27.77 3.43 -20.08
N GLU A 14 -27.45 3.46 -18.79
CA GLU A 14 -27.99 2.48 -17.85
C GLU A 14 -29.30 2.92 -17.19
N VAL A 15 -29.37 4.18 -16.72
CA VAL A 15 -30.53 4.69 -15.99
C VAL A 15 -31.59 5.17 -16.97
N LYS A 16 -31.19 5.96 -17.97
CA LYS A 16 -32.13 6.52 -18.95
C LYS A 16 -32.32 5.62 -20.17
N LYS A 17 -31.47 4.60 -20.39
CA LYS A 17 -31.51 3.71 -21.56
C LYS A 17 -31.45 4.47 -22.89
N LEU A 18 -30.73 5.59 -22.91
CA LEU A 18 -30.55 6.43 -24.08
C LEU A 18 -29.10 6.37 -24.56
N ASN A 19 -28.93 6.28 -25.88
CA ASN A 19 -27.61 6.27 -26.50
C ASN A 19 -27.09 7.71 -26.62
N PRO A 20 -25.91 8.05 -26.07
CA PRO A 20 -25.38 9.41 -26.07
C PRO A 20 -25.21 10.00 -27.47
N GLU A 21 -24.93 9.17 -28.47
CA GLU A 21 -24.77 9.59 -29.87
C GLU A 21 -26.09 9.97 -30.57
N THR A 22 -27.23 9.55 -30.03
CA THR A 22 -28.55 9.79 -30.65
C THR A 22 -29.22 11.08 -30.16
N ILE A 23 -28.68 11.69 -29.08
CA ILE A 23 -29.33 12.80 -28.39
C ILE A 23 -28.77 14.13 -28.91
N PRO A 24 -29.63 15.10 -29.30
CA PRO A 24 -29.16 16.43 -29.67
C PRO A 24 -28.58 17.16 -28.45
N HIS A 25 -27.58 18.00 -28.68
CA HIS A 25 -26.84 18.71 -27.64
C HIS A 25 -27.72 19.47 -26.63
N ASN A 26 -28.87 20.01 -27.05
CA ASN A 26 -29.81 20.71 -26.17
C ASN A 26 -30.43 19.76 -25.13
N LYS A 27 -30.93 18.59 -25.55
CA LYS A 27 -31.49 17.59 -24.64
C LYS A 27 -30.42 16.98 -23.73
N MET A 28 -29.18 16.91 -24.20
CA MET A 28 -28.06 16.44 -23.39
C MET A 28 -27.83 17.37 -22.16
N LYS A 29 -28.01 18.69 -22.31
CA LYS A 29 -27.92 19.64 -21.19
C LYS A 29 -29.04 19.44 -20.17
N ASP A 30 -30.26 19.22 -20.62
CA ASP A 30 -31.40 18.98 -19.72
C ASP A 30 -31.18 17.71 -18.89
N HIS A 31 -30.69 16.64 -19.52
CA HIS A 31 -30.32 15.42 -18.81
C HIS A 31 -29.13 15.60 -17.87
N PHE A 32 -28.18 16.46 -18.22
CA PHE A 32 -27.03 16.76 -17.39
C PHE A 32 -27.42 17.51 -16.10
N ILE A 33 -28.45 18.35 -16.14
CA ILE A 33 -28.99 19.00 -14.93
C ILE A 33 -29.54 17.94 -13.96
N GLY A 34 -30.36 17.00 -14.45
CA GLY A 34 -30.85 15.91 -13.62
C GLY A 34 -29.73 15.00 -13.07
N PHE A 35 -28.70 14.74 -13.88
CA PHE A 35 -27.51 14.03 -13.41
C PHE A 35 -26.77 14.80 -12.30
N MET A 36 -26.63 16.12 -12.43
CA MET A 36 -26.04 16.95 -11.38
C MET A 36 -26.85 16.91 -10.09
N GLU A 37 -28.17 16.97 -10.18
CA GLU A 37 -29.05 16.87 -9.01
C GLU A 37 -28.87 15.52 -8.30
N ASP A 38 -28.95 14.41 -9.03
CA ASP A 38 -28.79 13.08 -8.45
C ASP A 38 -27.38 12.86 -7.88
N TYR A 39 -26.35 13.39 -8.55
CA TYR A 39 -24.96 13.35 -8.07
C TYR A 39 -24.77 14.16 -6.79
N ASN A 40 -25.31 15.37 -6.72
CA ASN A 40 -25.15 16.27 -5.58
C ASN A 40 -25.99 15.82 -4.37
N THR A 41 -27.15 15.21 -4.60
CA THR A 41 -28.04 14.70 -3.55
C THR A 41 -27.74 13.27 -3.13
N VAL A 42 -26.74 12.64 -3.76
CA VAL A 42 -26.31 11.27 -3.49
C VAL A 42 -27.45 10.26 -3.68
N THR A 43 -28.34 10.50 -4.64
CA THR A 43 -29.50 9.64 -4.93
C THR A 43 -29.26 8.71 -6.12
N MET A 44 -28.04 8.67 -6.66
CA MET A 44 -27.71 7.79 -7.79
C MET A 44 -27.90 6.31 -7.44
N PRO A 45 -28.41 5.48 -8.36
CA PRO A 45 -28.70 4.06 -8.08
C PRO A 45 -27.48 3.20 -7.69
N HIS A 46 -26.28 3.60 -8.11
CA HIS A 46 -25.06 2.81 -7.91
C HIS A 46 -23.82 3.70 -7.74
N GLU A 47 -22.86 3.26 -6.92
CA GLU A 47 -21.64 4.03 -6.57
C GLU A 47 -20.77 4.36 -7.80
N LYS A 48 -20.81 3.50 -8.82
CA LYS A 48 -20.02 3.65 -10.06
C LYS A 48 -20.25 4.97 -10.79
N PHE A 49 -21.41 5.60 -10.63
CA PHE A 49 -21.68 6.88 -11.30
C PHE A 49 -21.02 8.07 -10.60
N TYR A 50 -20.52 7.91 -9.37
CA TYR A 50 -19.71 8.94 -8.72
C TYR A 50 -18.25 8.88 -9.18
N ASN A 51 -17.73 7.67 -9.38
CA ASN A 51 -16.38 7.44 -9.86
C ASN A 51 -16.30 6.15 -10.69
N LEU A 52 -16.41 6.29 -12.00
CA LEU A 52 -16.41 5.16 -12.92
C LEU A 52 -15.03 4.50 -12.98
N THR A 53 -13.95 5.29 -13.02
CA THR A 53 -12.57 4.78 -13.08
C THR A 53 -12.23 3.89 -11.89
N LYS A 54 -12.51 4.34 -10.67
CA LYS A 54 -12.29 3.52 -9.45
C LYS A 54 -13.09 2.23 -9.48
N TRP A 55 -14.33 2.29 -9.98
CA TRP A 55 -15.16 1.09 -10.10
C TRP A 55 -14.60 0.13 -11.16
N GLU A 56 -14.19 0.62 -12.32
CA GLU A 56 -13.58 -0.19 -13.38
C GLU A 56 -12.27 -0.82 -12.95
N ASP A 57 -11.39 -0.06 -12.29
CA ASP A 57 -10.12 -0.57 -11.75
C ASP A 57 -10.37 -1.67 -10.73
N ARG A 58 -11.35 -1.49 -9.85
CA ARG A 58 -11.80 -2.53 -8.91
C ARG A 58 -12.28 -3.77 -9.65
N GLN A 59 -13.12 -3.61 -10.68
CA GLN A 59 -13.61 -4.75 -11.48
C GLN A 59 -12.48 -5.44 -12.26
N ARG A 60 -11.50 -4.69 -12.76
CA ARG A 60 -10.31 -5.24 -13.41
C ARG A 60 -9.47 -6.05 -12.43
N ALA A 61 -9.20 -5.53 -11.23
CA ALA A 61 -8.47 -6.24 -10.19
C ALA A 61 -9.16 -7.57 -9.81
N ILE A 62 -10.49 -7.54 -9.62
CA ILE A 62 -11.29 -8.75 -9.36
C ILE A 62 -11.13 -9.78 -10.49
N ARG A 63 -11.22 -9.36 -11.76
CA ARG A 63 -11.09 -10.27 -12.91
C ARG A 63 -9.68 -10.84 -13.05
N MET A 64 -8.66 -10.06 -12.72
CA MET A 64 -7.25 -10.47 -12.81
C MET A 64 -6.78 -11.26 -11.57
N GLY A 65 -7.61 -11.35 -10.53
CA GLY A 65 -7.24 -11.96 -9.26
C GLY A 65 -6.19 -11.17 -8.48
N GLU A 66 -6.02 -9.87 -8.80
CA GLU A 66 -5.11 -8.97 -8.09
C GLU A 66 -5.76 -8.53 -6.76
N PRO A 67 -5.00 -8.35 -5.66
CA PRO A 67 -5.54 -7.79 -4.43
C PRO A 67 -6.22 -6.45 -4.74
N LEU A 68 -7.51 -6.35 -4.44
CA LEU A 68 -8.27 -5.13 -4.69
C LEU A 68 -7.62 -3.98 -3.92
N PRO A 69 -7.46 -2.79 -4.52
CA PRO A 69 -7.08 -1.61 -3.76
C PRO A 69 -8.14 -1.42 -2.67
N GLU A 70 -7.70 -1.50 -1.41
CA GLU A 70 -8.60 -1.52 -0.25
C GLU A 70 -9.55 -0.32 -0.34
N SER A 71 -10.84 -0.63 -0.51
CA SER A 71 -11.90 0.36 -0.44
C SER A 71 -11.91 0.90 0.98
N THR A 72 -11.34 2.08 1.20
CA THR A 72 -11.31 2.75 2.50
C THR A 72 -12.74 3.06 2.98
N GLN A 73 -13.33 2.10 3.68
CA GLN A 73 -14.32 2.30 4.74
C GLN A 73 -14.01 1.29 5.87
N GLY A 74 -13.00 1.63 6.67
CA GLY A 74 -12.89 1.19 8.07
C GLY A 74 -12.52 -0.26 8.40
N SER A 75 -12.42 -1.18 7.44
CA SER A 75 -11.99 -2.57 7.74
C SER A 75 -10.47 -2.69 7.70
N VAL A 76 -9.81 -2.50 8.84
CA VAL A 76 -8.39 -2.85 9.00
C VAL A 76 -8.28 -4.37 9.12
N ASN A 77 -7.79 -5.04 8.08
CA ASN A 77 -7.48 -6.45 8.15
C ASN A 77 -6.14 -6.65 8.87
N LEU A 78 -6.16 -6.63 10.21
CA LEU A 78 -4.97 -6.75 11.09
C LEU A 78 -4.04 -7.91 10.71
N MET A 79 -4.63 -9.02 10.23
CA MET A 79 -3.91 -10.24 9.88
C MET A 79 -3.10 -10.10 8.58
N ASN A 80 -3.61 -9.35 7.61
CA ASN A 80 -2.93 -9.08 6.33
C ASN A 80 -1.79 -8.05 6.51
N ASP A 81 -1.99 -7.09 7.41
CA ASP A 81 -1.01 -6.05 7.72
C ASP A 81 0.28 -6.62 8.35
N GLU A 82 0.18 -7.61 9.24
CA GLU A 82 1.37 -8.24 9.85
C GLU A 82 2.22 -8.95 8.78
N GLU A 83 1.58 -9.69 7.87
CA GLU A 83 2.27 -10.42 6.81
C GLU A 83 2.92 -9.46 5.79
N MET A 84 2.23 -8.40 5.38
CA MET A 84 2.80 -7.35 4.54
C MET A 84 3.98 -6.66 5.21
N LEU A 85 3.89 -6.36 6.52
CA LEU A 85 4.99 -5.75 7.26
C LEU A 85 6.22 -6.68 7.31
N ARG A 86 6.00 -7.99 7.49
CA ARG A 86 7.06 -9.01 7.47
C ARG A 86 7.73 -9.09 6.09
N MET A 87 6.97 -9.06 5.00
CA MET A 87 7.54 -9.03 3.64
C MET A 87 8.39 -7.76 3.41
N LYS A 88 7.84 -6.58 3.72
CA LYS A 88 8.57 -5.31 3.60
C LYS A 88 9.87 -5.30 4.43
N GLN A 89 9.86 -5.88 5.63
CA GLN A 89 11.08 -6.03 6.43
C GLN A 89 12.10 -6.98 5.80
N ARG A 90 11.65 -8.09 5.18
CA ARG A 90 12.54 -9.01 4.46
C ARG A 90 13.19 -8.32 3.26
N ASP A 91 12.44 -7.55 2.50
CA ASP A 91 12.97 -6.85 1.32
C ASP A 91 13.96 -5.75 1.70
N LYS A 92 13.65 -4.98 2.75
CA LYS A 92 14.61 -4.02 3.34
C LYS A 92 15.90 -4.69 3.80
N ARG A 93 15.81 -5.89 4.42
CA ARG A 93 17.01 -6.65 4.82
C ARG A 93 17.82 -7.10 3.61
N LYS A 94 17.17 -7.60 2.55
CA LYS A 94 17.86 -8.01 1.31
C LYS A 94 18.58 -6.83 0.65
N MET A 95 17.94 -5.67 0.56
CA MET A 95 18.55 -4.46 0.00
C MET A 95 19.71 -3.94 0.85
N ASN A 96 19.60 -4.02 2.18
CA ASN A 96 20.69 -3.61 3.07
C ASN A 96 21.90 -4.56 3.02
N VAL A 97 21.69 -5.86 2.70
CA VAL A 97 22.79 -6.84 2.53
C VAL A 97 23.57 -6.58 1.25
N SER A 98 22.90 -6.18 0.15
CA SER A 98 23.60 -5.82 -1.09
C SER A 98 24.39 -4.51 -1.01
N SER A 99 24.07 -3.64 -0.06
CA SER A 99 24.73 -2.34 0.11
C SER A 99 25.86 -2.35 1.15
N GLN A 100 26.19 -3.49 1.75
CA GLN A 100 27.33 -3.58 2.67
C GLN A 100 28.66 -3.49 1.89
N PRO A 101 29.64 -2.69 2.36
CA PRO A 101 30.98 -2.70 1.79
C PRO A 101 31.57 -4.11 1.95
N GLN A 102 32.12 -4.66 0.87
CA GLN A 102 32.76 -5.98 0.88
C GLN A 102 33.93 -5.95 1.88
N ILE A 103 33.76 -6.57 3.04
CA ILE A 103 34.76 -6.60 4.10
C ILE A 103 35.92 -7.48 3.63
N LEU A 104 37.06 -6.88 3.28
CA LEU A 104 38.31 -7.57 2.93
C LEU A 104 39.03 -8.11 4.18
N MET A 105 38.35 -8.92 5.01
CA MET A 105 38.94 -9.55 6.19
C MET A 105 39.23 -11.03 5.92
N THR A 106 40.32 -11.52 6.52
CA THR A 106 40.66 -12.94 6.47
C THR A 106 39.70 -13.78 7.33
N GLN A 107 39.53 -15.06 7.00
CA GLN A 107 38.60 -15.96 7.68
C GLN A 107 38.86 -16.07 9.21
N SER A 108 40.12 -15.98 9.63
CA SER A 108 40.52 -15.98 11.04
C SER A 108 40.04 -14.73 11.78
N GLN A 109 40.19 -13.55 11.17
CA GLN A 109 39.73 -12.27 11.74
C GLN A 109 38.19 -12.25 11.89
N LEU A 110 37.46 -12.87 10.96
CA LEU A 110 36.00 -13.01 11.07
C LEU A 110 35.57 -13.92 12.24
N GLN A 111 36.29 -15.01 12.48
CA GLN A 111 36.03 -15.89 13.63
C GLN A 111 36.33 -15.19 14.95
N GLU A 112 37.40 -14.41 15.01
CA GLU A 112 37.76 -13.63 16.20
C GLU A 112 36.72 -12.54 16.48
N LEU A 113 36.29 -11.79 15.47
CA LEU A 113 35.20 -10.81 15.60
C LEU A 113 33.90 -11.46 16.08
N ARG A 114 33.56 -12.65 15.55
CA ARG A 114 32.38 -13.41 15.99
C ARG A 114 32.48 -13.81 17.46
N LYS A 115 33.67 -14.24 17.91
CA LYS A 115 33.93 -14.60 19.31
C LYS A 115 33.79 -13.39 20.24
N VAL A 116 34.39 -12.26 19.88
CA VAL A 116 34.31 -11.00 20.65
C VAL A 116 32.85 -10.50 20.70
N SER A 117 32.12 -10.59 19.61
CA SER A 117 30.69 -10.24 19.59
C SER A 117 29.87 -11.12 20.53
N HIS A 118 30.15 -12.43 20.55
CA HIS A 118 29.44 -13.36 21.42
C HIS A 118 29.73 -13.07 22.91
N GLU A 119 31.00 -12.89 23.27
CA GLU A 119 31.42 -12.55 24.63
C GLU A 119 30.76 -11.24 25.12
N ARG A 120 30.63 -10.24 24.23
CA ARG A 120 29.92 -8.98 24.56
C ARG A 120 28.44 -9.19 24.85
N VAL A 121 27.76 -9.98 24.02
CA VAL A 121 26.33 -10.27 24.20
C VAL A 121 26.09 -11.04 25.50
N GLU A 122 26.97 -11.98 25.84
CA GLU A 122 26.91 -12.73 27.09
C GLU A 122 27.19 -11.84 28.30
N ALA A 123 28.20 -10.96 28.22
CA ALA A 123 28.49 -9.99 29.27
C ALA A 123 27.32 -9.02 29.50
N ASP A 124 26.71 -8.50 28.44
CA ASP A 124 25.52 -7.64 28.57
C ASP A 124 24.32 -8.40 29.16
N LYS A 125 24.16 -9.69 28.82
CA LYS A 125 23.13 -10.55 29.42
C LYS A 125 23.38 -10.73 30.91
N LEU A 126 24.63 -11.00 31.33
CA LEU A 126 25.01 -11.14 32.73
C LEU A 126 24.85 -9.82 33.51
N ARG A 127 25.23 -8.69 32.91
CA ARG A 127 25.02 -7.35 33.47
C ARG A 127 23.54 -7.06 33.67
N LYS A 128 22.69 -7.41 32.70
CA LYS A 128 21.23 -7.27 32.82
C LYS A 128 20.64 -8.17 33.92
N MET A 129 21.28 -9.30 34.19
CA MET A 129 20.94 -10.20 35.29
C MET A 129 21.54 -9.76 36.65
N GLY A 130 22.21 -8.60 36.70
CA GLY A 130 22.74 -8.01 37.94
C GLY A 130 24.13 -8.49 38.35
N PHE A 131 24.82 -9.28 37.51
CA PHE A 131 26.20 -9.70 37.77
C PHE A 131 27.19 -8.63 37.29
N ASP A 132 28.25 -8.38 38.06
CA ASP A 132 29.32 -7.46 37.66
C ASP A 132 30.26 -8.13 36.66
N THR A 133 29.99 -7.92 35.37
CA THR A 133 30.94 -8.25 34.30
C THR A 133 31.75 -7.00 34.01
N GLY A 134 32.98 -6.93 34.55
CA GLY A 134 33.90 -5.79 34.37
C GLY A 134 33.96 -5.27 32.93
N ARG A 135 34.21 -3.96 32.77
CA ARG A 135 34.14 -3.27 31.46
C ARG A 135 35.11 -3.86 30.45
N LYS A 136 34.57 -4.57 29.44
CA LYS A 136 35.31 -5.19 28.32
C LYS A 136 35.25 -4.37 27.01
N GLY A 137 35.13 -3.04 27.13
CA GLY A 137 35.09 -2.13 25.98
C GLY A 137 36.48 -1.59 25.62
N VAL A 138 36.78 -1.50 24.32
CA VAL A 138 37.96 -0.78 23.82
C VAL A 138 37.64 0.72 23.85
N ARG A 139 38.45 1.53 24.54
CA ARG A 139 38.39 2.99 24.46
C ARG A 139 39.20 3.41 23.24
N TYR A 140 38.63 4.23 22.38
CA TYR A 140 39.40 4.94 21.36
C TYR A 140 40.05 6.14 22.06
N GLU A 141 41.37 6.24 21.93
CA GLU A 141 42.10 7.49 22.21
C GLU A 141 42.01 8.43 21.00
#